data_AF-A0A962GUD6-F1
#
_entry.id   AF-A0A962GUD6-F1
#
_cell.length_a   1.000
_cell.length_b   1.000
_cell.length_c   1.000
_cell.angle_alpha   90.00
_cell.angle_beta   90.00
_cell.angle_gamma   90.00
#
_symmetry.space_group_name_H-M   'P 1'
#
loop_
_entity.id
_entity.type
_entity.pdbx_description
1 polymer ?
#
loop_
_entity_poly.entity_id
_entity_poly.type
_entity_poly.pdbx_seq_one_letter_code
_entity_poly.pdbx_strand_id
1 'polypeptide(L)'
;IGTMNTADKSIALLDIALRRRFEFVPMYPNYALQNGTVHEVEVLKAINDQIKKSKGHDFQIGHSSFMVEEGKGFDLENCMNKKVIPLLLEYFMNDETEVKSILENAKLKIKDNQWPLKIDGNAAK
;
A
#
# COMPACT_ATOMS: atom_id res chain seq x y z
N ILE A 1 -20.91 15.50 -0.67
CA ILE A 1 -19.76 14.71 -1.19
C ILE A 1 -19.41 13.70 -0.10
N GLY A 2 -19.33 12.40 -0.44
CA GLY A 2 -18.93 11.34 0.48
C GLY A 2 -17.64 10.67 0.02
N THR A 3 -16.89 10.10 0.95
CA THR A 3 -15.69 9.31 0.67
C THR A 3 -15.93 7.85 1.03
N MET A 4 -15.38 6.92 0.27
CA MET A 4 -15.53 5.49 0.49
C MET A 4 -14.18 4.80 0.41
N ASN A 5 -13.91 3.89 1.34
CA ASN A 5 -12.79 2.96 1.27
C ASN A 5 -13.25 1.69 0.54
N THR A 6 -12.72 1.42 -0.65
CA THR A 6 -13.12 0.26 -1.47
C THR A 6 -12.42 -1.04 -1.07
N ALA A 7 -11.35 -0.98 -0.27
CA ALA A 7 -10.69 -2.17 0.26
C ALA A 7 -11.55 -2.88 1.33
N ASP A 8 -12.38 -2.12 2.05
CA ASP A 8 -13.21 -2.62 3.12
C ASP A 8 -14.50 -3.26 2.59
N LYS A 9 -14.56 -4.58 2.65
CA LYS A 9 -15.72 -5.36 2.20
C LYS A 9 -16.79 -5.55 3.27
N SER A 10 -16.58 -5.09 4.50
CA SER A 10 -17.57 -5.20 5.58
C SER A 10 -18.87 -4.43 5.28
N ILE A 11 -18.80 -3.41 4.41
CA ILE A 11 -19.92 -2.56 4.02
C ILE A 11 -20.52 -2.87 2.64
N ALA A 12 -20.24 -4.05 2.08
CA ALA A 12 -20.60 -4.40 0.69
C ALA A 12 -22.09 -4.16 0.33
N LEU A 13 -23.01 -4.43 1.24
CA LEU A 13 -24.45 -4.18 1.02
C LEU A 13 -24.79 -2.68 0.94
N LEU A 14 -24.13 -1.87 1.76
CA LEU A 14 -24.28 -0.40 1.73
C LEU A 14 -23.71 0.16 0.42
N ASP A 15 -22.57 -0.36 -0.03
CA ASP A 15 -21.92 0.06 -1.27
C ASP A 15 -22.83 -0.12 -2.49
N ILE A 16 -23.49 -1.28 -2.63
CA ILE A 16 -24.43 -1.53 -3.75
C ILE A 16 -25.60 -0.53 -3.75
N ALA A 17 -26.12 -0.18 -2.58
CA ALA A 17 -27.21 0.78 -2.47
C ALA A 17 -26.76 2.20 -2.87
N LEU A 18 -25.54 2.60 -2.48
CA LEU A 18 -24.95 3.89 -2.83
C LEU A 18 -24.63 3.98 -4.33
N ARG A 19 -24.11 2.91 -4.94
CA ARG A 19 -23.80 2.83 -6.39
C ARG A 19 -24.99 3.09 -7.32
N ARG A 20 -26.22 2.89 -6.83
CA ARG A 20 -27.44 3.19 -7.58
C ARG A 20 -27.88 4.65 -7.52
N ARG A 21 -27.30 5.45 -6.62
CA ARG A 21 -27.78 6.80 -6.28
C ARG A 21 -26.74 7.90 -6.48
N PHE A 22 -25.47 7.54 -6.53
CA PHE A 22 -24.36 8.49 -6.65
C PHE A 22 -23.50 8.17 -7.86
N GLU A 23 -22.87 9.20 -8.42
CA GLU A 23 -21.76 9.05 -9.34
C GLU A 23 -20.48 8.75 -8.55
N PHE A 24 -19.69 7.81 -9.04
CA PHE A 24 -18.46 7.36 -8.39
C PHE A 24 -17.27 7.81 -9.20
N VAL A 25 -16.40 8.61 -8.56
CA VAL A 25 -15.12 9.01 -9.12
C VAL A 25 -14.02 8.25 -8.39
N PRO A 26 -13.30 7.31 -9.04
CA PRO A 26 -12.26 6.53 -8.39
C PRO A 26 -11.04 7.41 -8.06
N MET A 27 -10.52 7.25 -6.85
CA MET A 27 -9.35 7.96 -6.34
C MET A 27 -8.23 6.97 -6.02
N TYR A 28 -7.45 6.59 -7.04
CA TYR A 28 -6.30 5.70 -6.89
C TYR A 28 -5.05 6.45 -6.42
N PRO A 29 -4.01 5.73 -5.93
CA PRO A 29 -2.78 6.38 -5.49
C PRO A 29 -2.16 7.24 -6.60
N ASN A 30 -1.86 8.50 -6.26
CA ASN A 30 -1.14 9.42 -7.14
C ASN A 30 0.34 9.48 -6.73
N TYR A 31 1.22 9.18 -7.69
CA TYR A 31 2.67 9.17 -7.51
C TYR A 31 3.35 10.52 -7.81
N ALA A 32 2.63 11.44 -8.45
CA ALA A 32 3.11 12.76 -8.86
C ALA A 32 2.13 13.83 -8.37
N LEU A 33 2.29 14.22 -7.11
CA LEU A 33 1.46 15.25 -6.50
C LEU A 33 1.94 16.64 -6.93
N GLN A 34 1.00 17.57 -7.10
CA GLN A 34 1.33 18.98 -7.33
C GLN A 34 1.80 19.67 -6.04
N ASN A 35 1.20 19.29 -4.90
CA ASN A 35 1.50 19.84 -3.58
C ASN A 35 1.91 18.70 -2.64
N GLY A 36 3.22 18.54 -2.43
CA GLY A 36 3.81 17.50 -1.58
C GLY A 36 4.66 16.50 -2.36
N THR A 37 5.50 15.76 -1.63
CA THR A 37 6.42 14.79 -2.20
C THR A 37 6.04 13.38 -1.75
N VAL A 38 5.92 12.47 -2.71
CA VAL A 38 5.84 11.03 -2.43
C VAL A 38 7.27 10.49 -2.50
N HIS A 39 7.74 9.90 -1.42
CA HIS A 39 9.08 9.29 -1.36
C HIS A 39 9.04 7.86 -1.90
N GLU A 40 10.20 7.35 -2.34
CA GLU A 40 10.36 5.94 -2.79
C GLU A 40 9.28 5.50 -3.80
N VAL A 41 8.98 6.37 -4.77
CA VAL A 41 7.90 6.17 -5.76
C VAL A 41 8.04 4.85 -6.51
N GLU A 42 9.26 4.44 -6.83
CA GLU A 42 9.54 3.18 -7.53
C GLU A 42 9.15 1.96 -6.69
N VAL A 43 9.45 1.99 -5.38
CA VAL A 43 9.06 0.94 -4.43
C VAL A 43 7.53 0.86 -4.33
N LEU A 44 6.87 2.00 -4.12
CA LEU A 44 5.42 2.04 -4.01
C LEU A 44 4.73 1.57 -5.30
N LYS A 45 5.24 1.95 -6.48
CA LYS A 45 4.73 1.46 -7.77
C LYS A 45 4.92 -0.04 -7.92
N ALA A 46 6.10 -0.58 -7.62
CA ALA A 46 6.38 -2.00 -7.72
C ALA A 46 5.43 -2.83 -6.83
N ILE A 47 5.22 -2.40 -5.58
CA ILE A 47 4.26 -3.01 -4.66
C ILE A 47 2.85 -2.97 -5.25
N ASN A 48 2.39 -1.79 -5.68
CA ASN A 48 1.04 -1.62 -6.21
C ASN A 48 0.81 -2.37 -7.54
N ASP A 49 1.83 -2.52 -8.37
CA ASP A 49 1.76 -3.31 -9.59
C ASP A 49 1.56 -4.79 -9.31
N GLN A 50 2.20 -5.32 -8.26
CA GLN A 50 1.99 -6.70 -7.84
C GLN A 50 0.61 -6.89 -7.19
N ILE A 51 0.19 -5.99 -6.30
CA ILE A 51 -1.14 -6.04 -5.67
C ILE A 51 -2.26 -6.00 -6.71
N LYS A 52 -2.16 -5.15 -7.74
CA LYS A 52 -3.16 -5.08 -8.81
C LYS A 52 -3.31 -6.43 -9.53
N LYS A 53 -2.21 -7.17 -9.73
CA LYS A 53 -2.22 -8.48 -10.38
C LYS A 53 -2.81 -9.56 -9.48
N SER A 54 -2.47 -9.58 -8.19
CA SER A 54 -2.86 -10.68 -7.29
C SER A 54 -4.18 -10.46 -6.55
N LYS A 55 -4.56 -9.21 -6.25
CA LYS A 55 -5.73 -8.87 -5.41
C LYS A 55 -6.68 -7.85 -6.03
N GLY A 56 -6.17 -6.98 -6.90
CA GLY A 56 -6.94 -5.97 -7.64
C GLY A 56 -6.70 -4.53 -7.19
N HIS A 57 -7.37 -3.60 -7.88
CA HIS A 57 -7.13 -2.16 -7.75
C HIS A 57 -7.49 -1.56 -6.39
N ASP A 58 -8.49 -2.12 -5.71
CA ASP A 58 -8.99 -1.58 -4.44
C ASP A 58 -8.02 -1.75 -3.26
N PHE A 59 -7.06 -2.65 -3.39
CA PHE A 59 -6.10 -2.98 -2.33
C PHE A 59 -4.76 -2.24 -2.48
N GLN A 60 -4.66 -1.31 -3.42
CA GLN A 60 -3.42 -0.55 -3.62
C GLN A 60 -3.09 0.29 -2.36
N ILE A 61 -1.80 0.34 -2.03
CA ILE A 61 -1.26 1.17 -0.95
C ILE A 61 -1.36 2.65 -1.36
N GLY A 62 -1.96 3.45 -0.50
CA GLY A 62 -2.08 4.89 -0.66
C GLY A 62 -0.73 5.61 -0.58
N HIS A 63 -0.57 6.65 -1.40
CA HIS A 63 0.63 7.50 -1.43
C HIS A 63 0.87 8.23 -0.11
N SER A 64 -0.16 8.44 0.72
CA SER A 64 -0.06 9.04 2.04
C SER A 64 0.89 8.30 3.00
N SER A 65 1.05 6.97 2.85
CA SER A 65 2.02 6.20 3.64
C SER A 65 3.47 6.63 3.36
N PHE A 66 3.72 7.10 2.13
CA PHE A 66 5.03 7.51 1.62
C PHE A 66 5.22 9.03 1.62
N MET A 67 4.36 9.76 2.32
CA MET A 67 4.46 11.20 2.52
C MET A 67 4.87 11.51 3.95
N VAL A 68 5.67 12.55 4.11
CA VAL A 68 6.03 13.13 5.41
C VAL A 68 5.80 14.64 5.37
N GLU A 69 5.67 15.24 6.56
CA GLU A 69 5.61 16.69 6.69
C GLU A 69 6.91 17.33 6.16
N GLU A 70 6.79 18.55 5.63
CA GLU A 70 7.95 19.31 5.15
C GLU A 70 9.01 19.44 6.25
N GLY A 71 10.27 19.21 5.86
CA GLY A 71 11.41 19.25 6.77
C GLY A 71 11.67 17.97 7.57
N LYS A 72 10.82 16.93 7.46
CA LYS A 72 11.10 15.60 8.03
C LYS A 72 11.75 14.69 6.98
N GLY A 73 12.71 13.87 7.42
CA GLY A 73 13.27 12.81 6.59
C GLY A 73 12.28 11.65 6.41
N PHE A 74 12.26 11.06 5.22
CA PHE A 74 11.51 9.82 4.98
C PHE A 74 12.36 8.61 5.39
N ASP A 75 11.76 7.74 6.21
CA ASP A 75 12.37 6.49 6.66
C ASP A 75 11.59 5.31 6.05
N LEU A 76 12.15 4.73 4.99
CA LEU A 76 11.54 3.61 4.28
C LEU A 76 11.39 2.38 5.18
N GLU A 77 12.38 2.06 6.02
CA GLU A 77 12.32 0.90 6.92
C GLU A 77 11.14 1.03 7.86
N ASN A 78 11.01 2.19 8.51
CA ASN A 78 9.94 2.45 9.46
C ASN A 78 8.56 2.50 8.78
N CYS A 79 8.46 3.14 7.61
CA CYS A 79 7.25 3.14 6.80
C CYS A 79 6.80 1.70 6.47
N MET A 80 7.71 0.89 5.93
CA MET A 80 7.40 -0.48 5.52
C MET A 80 7.06 -1.35 6.72
N ASN A 81 7.92 -1.38 7.75
CA ASN A 81 7.79 -2.29 8.88
C ASN A 81 6.62 -1.95 9.81
N LYS A 82 6.21 -0.67 9.92
CA LYS A 82 5.12 -0.26 10.82
C LYS A 82 3.79 0.00 10.15
N LYS A 83 3.75 0.26 8.84
CA LYS A 83 2.51 0.58 8.12
C LYS A 83 2.23 -0.39 6.98
N VAL A 84 3.16 -0.52 6.03
CA VAL A 84 2.88 -1.22 4.76
C VAL A 84 2.82 -2.74 4.96
N ILE A 85 3.83 -3.34 5.58
CA ILE A 85 3.89 -4.81 5.76
C ILE A 85 2.74 -5.33 6.63
N PRO A 86 2.39 -4.70 7.77
CA PRO A 86 1.21 -5.12 8.53
C PRO A 86 -0.08 -5.09 7.70
N LEU A 87 -0.27 -4.05 6.87
CA LEU A 87 -1.43 -3.93 5.99
C LEU A 87 -1.43 -5.01 4.89
N LEU A 88 -0.26 -5.31 4.31
CA LEU A 88 -0.12 -6.39 3.35
C LEU A 88 -0.48 -7.74 3.98
N LEU A 89 0.01 -8.03 5.19
CA LEU A 89 -0.33 -9.25 5.90
C LEU A 89 -1.85 -9.35 6.14
N GLU A 90 -2.52 -8.25 6.50
CA GLU A 90 -3.99 -8.23 6.61
C GLU A 90 -4.67 -8.48 5.27
N TYR A 91 -4.24 -7.80 4.21
CA TYR A 91 -4.78 -7.99 2.87
C TYR A 91 -4.61 -9.43 2.38
N PHE A 92 -3.49 -10.08 2.68
CA PHE A 92 -3.21 -11.44 2.23
C PHE A 92 -3.49 -12.49 3.31
N MET A 93 -4.31 -12.18 4.32
CA MET A 93 -4.75 -13.13 5.36
C MET A 93 -3.58 -13.85 6.06
N ASN A 94 -2.50 -13.11 6.32
CA ASN A 94 -1.21 -13.58 6.84
C ASN A 94 -0.46 -14.57 5.93
N ASP A 95 -0.71 -14.60 4.62
CA ASP A 95 0.10 -15.34 3.66
C ASP A 95 1.48 -14.68 3.48
N GLU A 96 2.45 -15.16 4.25
CA GLU A 96 3.83 -14.70 4.19
C GLU A 96 4.49 -14.91 2.82
N THR A 97 4.06 -15.92 2.05
CA THR A 97 4.68 -16.25 0.77
C THR A 97 4.33 -15.18 -0.26
N GLU A 98 3.07 -14.79 -0.32
CA GLU A 98 2.60 -13.72 -1.21
C GLU A 98 3.19 -12.36 -0.79
N VAL A 99 3.24 -12.07 0.51
CA VAL A 99 3.83 -10.82 1.00
C VAL A 99 5.33 -10.76 0.71
N LYS A 100 6.09 -11.86 0.90
CA LYS A 100 7.51 -11.92 0.51
C LYS A 100 7.69 -11.68 -0.99
N SER A 101 6.90 -12.33 -1.83
CA SER A 101 6.92 -12.12 -3.29
C SER A 101 6.71 -10.66 -3.67
N ILE A 102 5.77 -9.95 -3.01
CA ILE A 102 5.54 -8.52 -3.23
C ILE A 102 6.78 -7.68 -2.85
N LEU A 103 7.39 -7.98 -1.70
CA LEU A 103 8.57 -7.25 -1.21
C LEU A 103 9.81 -7.50 -2.08
N GLU A 104 10.01 -8.74 -2.54
CA GLU A 104 11.10 -9.12 -3.45
C GLU A 104 10.95 -8.46 -4.82
N ASN A 105 9.73 -8.40 -5.37
CA ASN A 105 9.45 -7.67 -6.60
C ASN A 105 9.76 -6.17 -6.48
N ALA A 106 9.61 -5.61 -5.28
CA ALA A 106 10.00 -4.23 -4.96
C ALA A 106 11.50 -4.08 -4.63
N LYS A 107 12.31 -5.14 -4.81
CA LYS A 107 13.77 -5.17 -4.52
C LYS A 107 14.13 -4.84 -3.07
N LEU A 108 13.22 -5.12 -2.14
CA LEU A 108 13.44 -4.89 -0.72
C LEU A 108 14.13 -6.11 -0.09
N LYS A 109 15.12 -5.86 0.76
CA LYS A 109 15.80 -6.91 1.52
C LYS A 109 14.95 -7.29 2.73
N ILE A 110 14.48 -8.52 2.76
CA ILE A 110 13.66 -9.07 3.84
C ILE A 110 14.59 -9.65 4.91
N LYS A 111 14.29 -9.39 6.19
CA LYS A 111 15.00 -9.98 7.33
C LYS A 111 14.65 -11.46 7.44
N ASP A 112 15.67 -12.31 7.48
CA ASP A 112 15.48 -13.76 7.64
C ASP A 112 14.88 -14.11 9.01
N ASN A 113 14.02 -15.13 9.03
CA ASN A 113 13.45 -15.73 10.25
C ASN A 113 12.82 -14.75 11.26
N GLN A 114 12.16 -13.69 10.79
CA GLN A 114 11.40 -12.77 11.67
C GLN A 114 9.91 -12.77 11.36
N TRP A 115 9.11 -12.84 12.44
CA TRP A 115 7.67 -12.62 12.42
C TRP A 115 7.29 -11.48 13.38
N PRO A 116 6.48 -10.48 12.97
CA PRO A 116 6.02 -10.26 11.59
C PRO A 116 7.17 -9.97 10.63
N LEU A 117 6.94 -10.17 9.32
CA LEU A 117 7.91 -9.87 8.27
C LEU A 117 8.43 -8.44 8.39
N LYS A 118 9.72 -8.25 8.14
CA LYS A 118 10.38 -6.94 8.17
C LYS A 118 11.41 -6.83 7.07
N ILE A 119 11.70 -5.60 6.66
CA ILE A 119 12.80 -5.28 5.77
C ILE A 119 13.94 -4.56 6.51
N ASP A 120 15.12 -4.57 5.91
CA ASP A 120 16.22 -3.67 6.23
C ASP A 120 16.12 -2.36 5.44
N GLY A 121 16.45 -1.22 6.06
CA GLY A 121 16.39 0.10 5.41
C GLY A 121 17.36 0.33 4.25
N ASN A 122 18.28 -0.61 3.99
CA ASN A 122 19.11 -0.57 2.79
C ASN A 122 18.42 -1.33 1.66
N ALA A 123 17.76 -0.59 0.75
CA ALA A 123 17.36 -1.14 -0.54
C ALA A 123 18.57 -1.85 -1.17
N ALA A 124 18.35 -3.03 -1.77
CA ALA A 124 19.43 -3.73 -2.44
C ALA A 124 19.96 -2.86 -3.58
N LYS A 125 21.14 -2.27 -3.39
CA LYS A 125 21.92 -1.63 -4.46
C LYS A 125 22.12 -2.59 -5.62
#